data_AF-A0A1X0R155-F1
#
_entry.id   AF-A0A1X0R155-F1
#
_cell.length_a   1.000
_cell.length_b   1.000
_cell.length_c   1.000
_cell.angle_alpha   90.00
_cell.angle_beta   90.00
_cell.angle_gamma   90.00
#
_symmetry.space_group_name_H-M   'P 1'
#
loop_
_entity.id
_entity.type
_entity.pdbx_description
1 polymer ?
#
loop_
_entity_poly.entity_id
_entity_poly.type
_entity_poly.pdbx_seq_one_letter_code
_entity_poly.pdbx_strand_id
1 'polypeptide(L)' 'MLDLIRKRQEQDVQSTELHQDAIKKPQAEFEGDVNPKTGEVNGPKTEPVKHNDWSFGGRVTDF' A
#
# COMPACT_ATOMS: atom_id res chain seq x y z
N MET A 1 33.97 -14.09 -3.23
CA MET A 1 32.82 -14.31 -2.33
C MET A 1 32.04 -13.02 -2.08
N LEU A 2 32.69 -11.95 -1.63
CA LEU A 2 32.04 -10.64 -1.41
C LEU A 2 31.45 -10.02 -2.70
N ASP A 3 32.15 -10.13 -3.83
CA ASP A 3 31.66 -9.56 -5.10
C ASP A 3 30.38 -10.26 -5.61
N LEU A 4 30.22 -11.55 -5.27
CA LEU A 4 29.03 -12.32 -5.61
C LEU A 4 27.81 -11.84 -4.81
N ILE A 5 28.02 -11.55 -3.53
CA ILE A 5 26.99 -11.00 -2.62
C ILE A 5 26.59 -9.61 -3.10
N ARG A 6 27.55 -8.76 -3.46
CA ARG A 6 27.29 -7.42 -3.99
C ARG A 6 26.50 -7.45 -5.29
N LYS A 7 26.88 -8.31 -6.23
CA LYS A 7 26.17 -8.48 -7.51
C LYS A 7 24.74 -9.00 -7.31
N ARG A 8 24.53 -9.92 -6.36
CA ARG A 8 23.19 -10.40 -5.96
C ARG A 8 22.35 -9.26 -5.39
N GLN A 9 22.90 -8.47 -4.48
CA GLN A 9 22.22 -7.31 -3.88
C GLN A 9 21.84 -6.27 -4.94
N GLU A 10 22.74 -5.96 -5.88
CA GLU A 10 22.44 -5.07 -7.01
C GLU A 10 21.30 -5.61 -7.88
N GLN A 11 21.29 -6.92 -8.14
CA GLN A 11 20.25 -7.57 -8.92
C GLN A 11 18.89 -7.55 -8.22
N ASP A 12 18.85 -7.82 -6.91
CA ASP A 12 17.64 -7.77 -6.09
C ASP A 12 17.08 -6.33 -5.98
N VAL A 13 17.95 -5.31 -5.96
CA VAL A 13 17.56 -3.89 -6.01
C VAL A 13 16.97 -3.50 -7.37
N GLN A 14 17.46 -4.08 -8.46
CA GLN A 14 16.94 -3.82 -9.81
C GLN A 14 15.65 -4.60 -10.10
N SER A 15 15.44 -5.77 -9.51
CA SER A 15 14.23 -6.56 -9.71
C SER A 15 13.05 -6.00 -8.90
N THR A 16 12.30 -5.08 -9.49
CA THR A 16 10.95 -4.68 -9.02
C THR A 16 9.86 -5.56 -9.65
N GLU A 17 10.18 -6.81 -10.00
CA GLU A 17 9.22 -7.73 -10.59
C GLU A 17 8.27 -8.24 -9.50
N LEU A 18 7.08 -7.65 -9.45
CA LEU A 18 5.98 -8.19 -8.65
C LEU A 18 5.61 -9.57 -9.19
N HIS A 19 5.35 -10.51 -8.29
CA HIS A 19 4.79 -11.82 -8.65
C HIS A 19 3.50 -11.64 -9.45
N GLN A 20 3.21 -12.55 -10.39
CA GLN A 20 2.01 -12.47 -11.24
C GLN A 20 0.72 -12.37 -10.41
N ASP A 21 0.68 -13.10 -9.29
CA ASP A 21 -0.44 -13.11 -8.34
C ASP A 21 -0.35 -12.05 -7.23
N ALA A 22 0.59 -11.10 -7.33
CA ALA A 22 0.73 -10.06 -6.32
C ALA A 22 -0.52 -9.16 -6.29
N ILE A 23 -1.14 -9.06 -5.10
CA ILE A 23 -2.29 -8.18 -4.90
C ILE A 23 -1.84 -6.73 -5.02
N LYS A 24 -2.44 -5.99 -5.96
CA LYS A 24 -2.21 -4.56 -6.11
C LYS A 24 -2.79 -3.81 -4.91
N LYS A 25 -2.04 -2.84 -4.40
CA LYS A 25 -2.53 -1.96 -3.33
C LYS A 25 -3.71 -1.13 -3.83
N PRO A 26 -4.68 -0.80 -2.96
CA PRO A 26 -5.75 0.13 -3.30
C PRO A 26 -5.18 1.50 -3.68
N GLN A 27 -5.81 2.15 -4.65
CA GLN A 27 -5.51 3.54 -4.97
C GLN A 27 -6.12 4.46 -3.90
N ALA A 28 -5.47 5.59 -3.63
CA ALA A 28 -6.04 6.65 -2.81
C ALA A 28 -7.36 7.17 -3.43
N GLU A 29 -8.35 7.48 -2.59
CA GLU A 29 -9.67 7.95 -3.03
C GLU A 29 -9.72 9.45 -3.31
N PHE A 30 -8.84 10.21 -2.66
CA PHE A 30 -8.73 11.64 -2.81
C PHE A 30 -7.27 12.08 -2.77
N GLU A 31 -7.02 13.24 -3.39
CA GLU A 31 -5.72 13.92 -3.39
C GLU A 31 -5.68 15.01 -2.31
N GLY A 32 -4.48 15.35 -1.85
CA GLY A 32 -4.27 16.31 -0.76
C GLY A 32 -4.38 15.71 0.65
N ASP A 33 -4.52 16.60 1.62
CA ASP A 33 -4.54 16.27 3.06
C ASP A 33 -5.94 16.33 3.68
N VAL A 34 -6.93 16.84 2.93
CA VAL A 34 -8.31 17.03 3.40
C VAL A 34 -9.24 16.09 2.64
N ASN A 35 -9.98 15.26 3.37
CA ASN A 35 -11.02 14.42 2.79
C ASN A 35 -12.20 15.32 2.33
N PRO A 36 -12.56 15.34 1.03
CA PRO A 36 -13.62 16.21 0.53
C PRO A 36 -15.03 15.81 1.00
N LYS A 37 -15.20 14.61 1.56
CA LYS A 37 -16.50 14.12 2.06
C LYS A 37 -16.70 14.38 3.55
N THR A 38 -15.68 14.07 4.37
CA THR A 38 -15.77 14.18 5.84
C THR A 38 -15.18 15.48 6.37
N GLY A 39 -14.33 16.16 5.60
CA GLY A 39 -13.57 17.33 6.05
C GLY A 39 -12.41 17.01 7.00
N GLU A 40 -12.12 15.71 7.22
CA GLU A 40 -11.00 15.28 8.06
C GLU A 40 -9.66 15.69 7.43
N VAL A 41 -8.72 16.12 8.27
CA VAL A 41 -7.38 16.57 7.87
C VAL A 41 -6.34 15.59 8.37
N ASN A 42 -5.39 15.19 7.51
CA ASN A 42 -4.34 14.20 7.79
C ASN A 42 -4.86 12.78 8.11
N GLY A 43 -6.08 12.47 7.70
CA GLY A 43 -6.66 11.13 7.83
C GLY A 43 -6.15 10.14 6.77
N PRO A 44 -6.53 8.86 6.86
CA PRO A 44 -6.32 7.90 5.79
C PRO A 44 -6.87 8.44 4.46
N LYS A 45 -6.11 8.31 3.37
CA LYS A 45 -6.54 8.73 2.01
C LYS A 45 -7.62 7.82 1.39
N THR A 46 -8.21 6.95 2.21
CA THR A 46 -9.20 5.95 1.84
C THR A 46 -10.11 5.79 3.05
N GLU A 47 -11.43 5.83 2.82
CA GLU A 47 -12.40 5.68 3.90
C GLU A 47 -12.26 4.31 4.58
N PRO A 48 -11.99 4.23 5.90
CA PRO A 48 -11.75 2.96 6.59
C PRO A 48 -13.02 2.09 6.71
N VAL A 49 -14.21 2.71 6.73
CA VAL A 49 -15.50 2.03 6.97
C VAL A 49 -16.37 2.07 5.70
N LYS A 50 -15.98 1.33 4.66
CA LYS A 50 -16.74 1.29 3.39
C LYS A 50 -17.99 0.41 3.43
N HIS A 51 -17.99 -0.63 4.26
CA HIS A 51 -19.04 -1.65 4.33
C HIS A 51 -19.51 -1.90 5.78
N ASN A 52 -19.48 -0.87 6.62
CA ASN A 52 -19.63 -1.00 8.08
C ASN A 52 -18.59 -1.92 8.73
N ASP A 53 -17.46 -2.12 8.07
CA ASP A 53 -16.36 -2.96 8.51
C ASP A 53 -15.04 -2.23 8.29
N TRP A 54 -14.08 -2.43 9.19
CA TRP A 54 -12.75 -1.84 9.15
C TRP A 54 -11.86 -2.66 8.25
N SER A 55 -11.83 -2.28 6.97
CA SER A 55 -11.12 -3.04 5.95
C SER A 55 -10.18 -2.20 5.09
N PHE A 56 -8.99 -2.75 4.82
CA PHE A 56 -8.00 -2.15 3.92
C PHE A 56 -7.34 -3.23 3.07
N GLY A 57 -7.29 -3.01 1.75
CA GLY A 57 -6.62 -3.93 0.82
C GLY A 57 -7.17 -5.37 0.88
N GLY A 58 -8.47 -5.53 1.12
CA GLY A 58 -9.14 -6.84 1.24
C GLY A 58 -8.90 -7.57 2.56
N ARG A 59 -8.31 -6.90 3.57
CA ARG A 59 -8.15 -7.44 4.92
C ARG A 59 -9.00 -6.65 5.90
N VAL A 60 -9.59 -7.36 6.85
CA VAL A 60 -10.34 -6.78 7.97
C VAL A 60 -9.43 -6.76 9.20
N THR A 61 -9.48 -5.67 9.96
CA THR A 61 -8.74 -5.52 11.21
C THR A 61 -9.72 -5.26 12.35
N ASP A 62 -9.63 -6.06 13.41
CA ASP A 62 -10.38 -5.85 14.67
C ASP A 62 -9.54 -5.01 15.66
N PHE A 63 -10.20 -4.41 16.66
CA PHE A 63 -9.57 -3.52 17.66
C PHE A 63 -9.23 -4.22 18.98
#